data_AF-A0A519P2K6-F1
#
_entry.id   AF-A0A519P2K6-F1
#
_cell.length_a   1.000
_cell.length_b   1.000
_cell.length_c   1.000
_cell.angle_alpha   90.00
_cell.angle_beta   90.00
_cell.angle_gamma   90.00
#
_symmetry.space_group_name_H-M   'P 1'
#
loop_
_entity.id
_entity.type
_entity.pdbx_description
1 polymer ?
#
loop_
_entity_poly.entity_id
_entity_poly.type
_entity_poly.pdbx_seq_one_letter_code
_entity_poly.pdbx_strand_id
1 'polypeptide(L)'
;MIHRIAGAVLGAVGLWLTLPAPSLAADIACRQQSPEVFVLTGEIDQALADCVAERLQPTTREVILNSRGGSVGPALDIAERFEGKGLTMRVRRECNSSCANYFLPLAGRLIVERGAIIGLHGSIDPMLIADSRDRGDTVAAVNLIQTAQRQMAFARRNDIHPGWLLYRRAGATATEGLDGAWGGQTSASRMFIVEERMARSCLPNVEIVPYQADLEATVLRADRLERLQRRGVARSATVVCNGVGWDDFPPPEAVG
;
A
#
# COMPACT_ATOMS: atom_id res chain seq x y z
N MET A 1 -28.44 22.35 77.23
CA MET A 1 -29.28 22.22 76.02
C MET A 1 -28.36 21.78 74.90
N ILE A 2 -28.44 20.51 74.50
CA ILE A 2 -27.46 19.81 73.65
C ILE A 2 -27.93 19.95 72.19
N HIS A 3 -27.12 20.58 71.32
CA HIS A 3 -27.35 20.55 69.86
C HIS A 3 -26.41 19.53 69.21
N ARG A 4 -27.01 18.49 68.64
CA ARG A 4 -26.36 17.50 67.77
C ARG A 4 -26.33 18.08 66.36
N ILE A 5 -25.13 18.25 65.80
CA ILE A 5 -24.93 18.50 64.37
C ILE A 5 -24.62 17.15 63.72
N ALA A 6 -25.50 16.68 62.84
CA ALA A 6 -25.30 15.49 62.03
C ALA A 6 -24.46 15.87 60.79
N GLY A 7 -23.25 15.33 60.70
CA GLY A 7 -22.40 15.45 59.52
C GLY A 7 -22.80 14.42 58.46
N ALA A 8 -23.15 14.90 57.26
CA ALA A 8 -23.31 14.07 56.08
C ALA A 8 -21.93 13.84 55.42
N VAL A 9 -21.50 12.58 55.33
CA VAL A 9 -20.32 12.18 54.56
C VAL A 9 -20.78 11.81 53.15
N LEU A 10 -20.51 12.68 52.19
CA LEU A 10 -20.64 12.40 50.76
C LEU A 10 -19.43 11.58 50.31
N GLY A 11 -19.65 10.29 50.03
CA GLY A 11 -18.65 9.42 49.40
C GLY A 11 -18.51 9.77 47.92
N ALA A 12 -17.34 10.27 47.52
CA ALA A 12 -16.99 10.43 46.11
C ALA A 12 -16.58 9.05 45.54
N VAL A 13 -17.44 8.46 44.70
CA VAL A 13 -17.11 7.29 43.89
C VAL A 13 -16.26 7.80 42.72
N GLY A 14 -14.94 7.65 42.83
CA GLY A 14 -14.01 7.93 41.75
C GLY A 14 -14.16 6.90 40.63
N LEU A 15 -14.76 7.30 39.51
CA LEU A 15 -14.81 6.51 38.29
C LEU A 15 -13.43 6.57 37.61
N TRP A 16 -12.58 5.59 37.88
CA TRP A 16 -11.28 5.45 37.20
C TRP A 16 -11.54 4.99 35.76
N LEU A 17 -11.49 5.94 34.82
CA LEU A 17 -11.40 5.66 33.38
C LEU A 17 -10.06 4.97 33.12
N THR A 18 -10.07 3.64 32.99
CA THR A 18 -8.92 2.89 32.52
C THR A 18 -8.73 3.15 31.04
N LEU A 19 -7.78 4.02 30.70
CA LEU A 19 -7.33 4.15 29.31
C LEU A 19 -6.72 2.80 28.89
N PRO A 20 -7.16 2.20 27.77
CA PRO A 20 -6.57 0.97 27.30
C PRO A 20 -5.10 1.22 26.95
N ALA A 21 -4.19 0.45 27.54
CA ALA A 21 -2.79 0.49 27.16
C ALA A 21 -2.64 0.03 25.70
N PRO A 22 -1.86 0.73 24.86
CA PRO A 22 -1.57 0.27 23.51
C PRO A 22 -0.96 -1.14 23.58
N SER A 23 -1.44 -2.03 22.72
CA SER A 23 -0.93 -3.40 22.71
C SER A 23 0.54 -3.42 22.22
N LEU A 24 1.38 -4.23 22.87
CA LEU A 24 2.77 -4.47 22.44
C LEU A 24 2.88 -4.88 20.96
N ALA A 25 1.86 -5.55 20.40
CA ALA A 25 1.80 -5.93 19.00
C ALA A 25 1.64 -4.72 18.05
N ALA A 26 0.81 -3.75 18.43
CA ALA A 26 0.65 -2.50 17.68
C ALA A 26 1.93 -1.64 17.72
N ASP A 27 2.63 -1.59 18.85
CA ASP A 27 3.92 -0.91 18.99
C ASP A 27 5.03 -1.51 18.10
N ILE A 28 4.96 -2.82 17.82
CA ILE A 28 5.90 -3.48 16.91
C ILE A 28 5.55 -3.20 15.45
N ALA A 29 4.26 -3.20 15.10
CA ALA A 29 3.76 -3.00 13.75
C ALA A 29 3.93 -1.56 13.26
N CYS A 30 3.78 -0.57 14.13
CA CYS A 30 3.91 0.84 13.77
C CYS A 30 4.52 1.68 14.89
N ARG A 31 5.63 2.36 14.59
CA ARG A 31 6.32 3.21 15.56
C ARG A 31 7.17 4.30 14.90
N GLN A 32 7.24 5.45 15.59
CA GLN A 32 8.31 6.42 15.40
C GLN A 32 9.56 5.89 16.13
N GLN A 33 10.52 5.34 15.39
CA GLN A 33 11.72 4.73 15.97
C GLN A 33 12.74 5.78 16.42
N SER A 34 12.83 6.89 15.71
CA SER A 34 13.62 8.08 16.05
C SER A 34 12.91 9.31 15.49
N PRO A 35 13.33 10.56 15.78
CA PRO A 35 12.70 11.75 15.20
C PRO A 35 12.62 11.74 13.66
N GLU A 36 13.52 11.02 13.00
CA GLU A 36 13.63 10.99 11.53
C GLU A 36 13.17 9.66 10.91
N VAL A 37 13.03 8.58 11.69
CA VAL A 37 12.75 7.24 11.17
C VAL A 37 11.42 6.71 11.71
N PHE A 38 10.52 6.38 10.80
CA PHE A 38 9.26 5.69 11.08
C PHE A 38 9.30 4.26 10.56
N VAL A 39 8.67 3.32 11.26
CA VAL A 39 8.64 1.90 10.88
C VAL A 39 7.19 1.45 10.72
N LEU A 40 6.91 0.79 9.59
CA LEU A 40 5.64 0.14 9.27
C LEU A 40 5.87 -1.33 8.94
N THR A 41 5.21 -2.21 9.68
CA THR A 41 5.31 -3.66 9.55
C THR A 41 3.95 -4.31 9.72
N GLY A 42 3.63 -5.29 8.87
CA GLY A 42 2.41 -6.09 8.98
C GLY A 42 1.40 -5.79 7.88
N GLU A 43 0.15 -6.18 8.12
CA GLU A 43 -0.97 -5.91 7.22
C GLU A 43 -1.42 -4.45 7.33
N ILE A 44 -1.81 -3.85 6.20
CA ILE A 44 -2.38 -2.50 6.21
C ILE A 44 -3.87 -2.59 6.53
N ASP A 45 -4.22 -2.20 7.75
CA ASP A 45 -5.57 -2.10 8.26
C ASP A 45 -5.82 -0.74 8.93
N GLN A 46 -7.01 -0.55 9.48
CA GLN A 46 -7.37 0.72 10.13
C GLN A 46 -6.48 1.00 11.35
N ALA A 47 -6.10 -0.03 12.13
CA ALA A 47 -5.26 0.17 13.31
C ALA A 47 -3.86 0.68 12.93
N LEU A 48 -3.31 0.20 11.81
CA LEU A 48 -2.05 0.71 11.28
C LEU A 48 -2.20 2.17 10.82
N ALA A 49 -3.32 2.52 10.16
CA ALA A 49 -3.58 3.89 9.72
C ALA A 49 -3.74 4.86 10.90
N ASP A 50 -4.48 4.47 11.94
CA ASP A 50 -4.65 5.26 13.15
C ASP A 50 -3.31 5.49 13.86
N CYS A 51 -2.47 4.45 13.94
CA CYS A 51 -1.12 4.56 14.50
C CYS A 51 -0.23 5.54 13.72
N VAL A 52 -0.28 5.52 12.38
CA VAL A 52 0.44 6.51 11.55
C VAL A 52 -0.06 7.92 11.85
N ALA A 53 -1.38 8.11 11.90
CA ALA A 53 -1.98 9.41 12.18
C ALA A 53 -1.58 9.97 13.55
N GLU A 54 -1.46 9.11 14.56
CA GLU A 54 -1.06 9.49 15.91
C GLU A 54 0.45 9.74 16.05
N ARG A 55 1.29 8.90 15.43
CA ARG A 55 2.71 8.81 15.79
C ARG A 55 3.67 9.40 14.78
N LEU A 56 3.29 9.57 13.52
CA LEU A 56 4.18 10.06 12.47
C LEU A 56 4.57 11.52 12.76
N GLN A 57 5.85 11.76 12.99
CA GLN A 57 6.35 13.09 13.30
C GLN A 57 6.62 13.92 12.03
N PRO A 58 6.44 15.25 12.08
CA PRO A 58 6.80 16.15 10.98
C PRO A 58 8.27 16.09 10.57
N THR A 59 9.14 15.69 11.49
CA THR A 59 10.59 15.53 11.29
C THR A 59 10.97 14.23 10.58
N THR A 60 10.02 13.31 10.36
CA THR A 60 10.28 12.04 9.68
C THR A 60 10.84 12.27 8.27
N ARG A 61 11.97 11.60 7.98
CA ARG A 61 12.65 11.61 6.68
C ARG A 61 12.71 10.23 6.05
N GLU A 62 12.61 9.17 6.83
CA GLU A 62 12.66 7.79 6.37
C GLU A 62 11.47 6.97 6.90
N VAL A 63 10.89 6.15 6.03
CA VAL A 63 9.90 5.13 6.39
C VAL A 63 10.44 3.76 6.01
N ILE A 64 10.57 2.89 7.01
CA ILE A 64 11.00 1.50 6.83
C ILE A 64 9.76 0.62 6.69
N LEU A 65 9.65 -0.07 5.57
CA LEU A 65 8.48 -0.81 5.12
C LEU A 65 8.73 -2.33 5.17
N ASN A 66 7.79 -3.05 5.76
CA ASN A 66 7.72 -4.49 5.72
C ASN A 66 6.25 -4.95 5.75
N SER A 67 5.57 -4.89 4.61
CA SER A 67 4.14 -5.14 4.51
C SER A 67 3.77 -5.94 3.26
N ARG A 68 2.91 -6.95 3.46
CA ARG A 68 2.24 -7.67 2.36
C ARG A 68 1.11 -6.86 1.69
N GLY A 69 0.88 -5.63 2.14
CA GLY A 69 -0.27 -4.82 1.78
C GLY A 69 -1.46 -5.04 2.69
N GLY A 70 -2.65 -4.72 2.20
CA GLY A 70 -3.90 -4.77 2.95
C GLY A 70 -4.97 -3.90 2.32
N SER A 71 -5.89 -3.40 3.14
CA SER A 71 -7.06 -2.63 2.70
C SER A 71 -6.67 -1.31 2.01
N VAL A 72 -7.28 -1.04 0.85
CA VAL A 72 -6.99 0.17 0.05
C VAL A 72 -7.33 1.46 0.80
N GLY A 73 -8.48 1.52 1.49
CA GLY A 73 -8.89 2.71 2.26
C GLY A 73 -7.84 3.14 3.30
N PRO A 74 -7.50 2.28 4.28
CA PRO A 74 -6.44 2.57 5.25
C PRO A 74 -5.07 2.83 4.62
N ALA A 75 -4.73 2.19 3.50
CA ALA A 75 -3.50 2.50 2.79
C ALA A 75 -3.51 3.92 2.20
N LEU A 76 -4.64 4.38 1.65
CA LEU A 76 -4.78 5.76 1.20
C LEU A 76 -4.74 6.75 2.37
N ASP A 77 -5.33 6.41 3.52
CA ASP A 77 -5.23 7.24 4.74
C ASP A 77 -3.78 7.43 5.19
N ILE A 78 -2.98 6.36 5.14
CA ILE A 78 -1.53 6.41 5.44
C ILE A 78 -0.79 7.21 4.38
N ALA A 79 -1.04 6.95 3.10
CA ALA A 79 -0.34 7.56 1.99
C ALA A 79 -0.56 9.09 1.94
N GLU A 80 -1.76 9.56 2.28
CA GLU A 80 -2.08 10.99 2.43
C GLU A 80 -1.21 11.68 3.50
N ARG A 81 -0.72 10.95 4.50
CA ARG A 81 0.25 11.48 5.47
C ARG A 81 1.67 11.58 4.92
N PHE A 82 1.98 10.91 3.81
CA PHE A 82 3.29 10.94 3.15
C PHE A 82 3.38 11.96 2.01
N GLU A 83 2.24 12.43 1.49
CA GLU A 83 2.16 13.37 0.36
C GLU A 83 3.07 14.60 0.57
N GLY A 84 3.83 14.94 -0.47
CA GLY A 84 4.71 16.13 -0.51
C GLY A 84 5.94 16.09 0.41
N LYS A 85 6.17 15.01 1.17
CA LYS A 85 7.29 14.93 2.14
C LYS A 85 8.62 14.50 1.53
N GLY A 86 8.62 13.88 0.34
CA GLY A 86 9.83 13.39 -0.31
C GLY A 86 10.60 12.36 0.53
N LEU A 87 9.88 11.46 1.23
CA LEU A 87 10.47 10.52 2.19
C LEU A 87 11.42 9.53 1.49
N THR A 88 12.47 9.13 2.19
CA THR A 88 13.17 7.89 1.86
C THR A 88 12.30 6.72 2.27
N MET A 89 11.91 5.88 1.33
CA MET A 89 11.18 4.65 1.61
C MET A 89 12.12 3.45 1.47
N ARG A 90 12.32 2.72 2.56
CA ARG A 90 13.18 1.55 2.61
C ARG A 90 12.35 0.27 2.73
N VAL A 91 12.36 -0.56 1.70
CA VAL A 91 11.71 -1.88 1.73
C VAL A 91 12.67 -2.89 2.36
N ARG A 92 12.35 -3.36 3.57
CA ARG A 92 13.23 -4.27 4.35
C ARG A 92 13.04 -5.75 4.00
N ARG A 93 11.81 -6.20 3.76
CA ARG A 93 11.54 -7.60 3.33
C ARG A 93 10.51 -7.66 2.23
N GLU A 94 9.39 -6.97 2.39
CA GLU A 94 8.39 -6.85 1.34
C GLU A 94 7.63 -5.54 1.43
N CYS A 95 7.18 -5.06 0.27
CA CYS A 95 6.16 -4.04 0.15
C CYS A 95 5.30 -4.45 -1.05
N ASN A 96 4.16 -5.09 -0.75
CA ASN A 96 3.28 -5.67 -1.76
C ASN A 96 1.93 -4.97 -1.78
N SER A 97 1.21 -5.12 -2.90
CA SER A 97 -0.18 -4.67 -3.04
C SER A 97 -0.34 -3.19 -2.66
N SER A 98 -1.27 -2.85 -1.76
CA SER A 98 -1.50 -1.49 -1.27
C SER A 98 -0.26 -0.77 -0.74
N CYS A 99 0.73 -1.48 -0.15
CA CYS A 99 2.01 -0.87 0.22
C CYS A 99 2.75 -0.36 -1.02
N ALA A 100 2.90 -1.23 -2.03
CA ALA A 100 3.58 -0.90 -3.28
C ALA A 100 2.82 0.15 -4.08
N ASN A 101 1.49 0.01 -4.16
CA ASN A 101 0.61 0.84 -4.98
C ASN A 101 0.58 2.29 -4.50
N TYR A 102 0.59 2.53 -3.18
CA TYR A 102 0.27 3.86 -2.64
C TYR A 102 1.41 4.50 -1.85
N PHE A 103 2.35 3.73 -1.29
CA PHE A 103 3.47 4.33 -0.55
C PHE A 103 4.62 4.64 -1.50
N LEU A 104 5.11 3.64 -2.23
CA LEU A 104 6.32 3.78 -3.04
C LEU A 104 6.28 4.90 -4.09
N PRO A 105 5.14 5.21 -4.74
CA PRO A 105 5.08 6.34 -5.67
C PRO A 105 5.28 7.71 -5.02
N LEU A 106 5.08 7.83 -3.70
CA LEU A 106 5.29 9.07 -2.96
C LEU A 106 6.73 9.24 -2.44
N ALA A 107 7.59 8.24 -2.66
CA ALA A 107 8.97 8.30 -2.18
C ALA A 107 9.76 9.39 -2.91
N GLY A 108 10.57 10.17 -2.18
CA GLY A 108 11.63 10.95 -2.82
C GLY A 108 12.79 10.05 -3.23
N ARG A 109 13.07 9.02 -2.42
CA ARG A 109 14.12 8.03 -2.64
C ARG A 109 13.62 6.63 -2.25
N LEU A 110 13.84 5.64 -3.10
CA LEU A 110 13.49 4.24 -2.86
C LEU A 110 14.75 3.40 -2.64
N ILE A 111 14.80 2.72 -1.50
CA ILE A 111 15.84 1.74 -1.17
C ILE A 111 15.18 0.38 -1.01
N VAL A 112 15.66 -0.62 -1.75
CA VAL A 112 15.20 -2.00 -1.61
C VAL A 112 16.34 -2.80 -0.99
N GLU A 113 16.15 -3.30 0.23
CA GLU A 113 17.18 -4.10 0.90
C GLU A 113 17.38 -5.45 0.18
N ARG A 114 18.60 -5.99 0.29
CA ARG A 114 18.95 -7.27 -0.33
C ARG A 114 17.99 -8.38 0.11
N GLY A 115 17.38 -9.05 -0.87
CA GLY A 115 16.41 -10.13 -0.65
C GLY A 115 14.97 -9.68 -0.43
N ALA A 116 14.72 -8.37 -0.39
CA ALA A 116 13.38 -7.80 -0.30
C ALA A 116 12.63 -7.87 -1.64
N ILE A 117 11.30 -7.81 -1.59
CA ILE A 117 10.41 -7.92 -2.75
C ILE A 117 9.45 -6.72 -2.79
N ILE A 118 9.26 -6.16 -3.98
CA ILE A 118 8.12 -5.31 -4.29
C ILE A 118 7.18 -6.13 -5.19
N GLY A 119 5.91 -6.19 -4.84
CA GLY A 119 4.92 -7.04 -5.51
C GLY A 119 3.66 -6.28 -5.88
N LEU A 120 3.26 -6.32 -7.15
CA LEU A 120 2.03 -5.72 -7.66
C LEU A 120 1.04 -6.82 -8.04
N HIS A 121 -0.25 -6.61 -7.78
CA HIS A 121 -1.32 -7.52 -8.21
C HIS A 121 -2.62 -6.81 -8.62
N GLY A 122 -2.51 -5.54 -9.00
CA GLY A 122 -3.65 -4.71 -9.35
C GLY A 122 -4.10 -3.82 -8.21
N SER A 123 -4.87 -2.83 -8.61
CA SER A 123 -5.58 -1.89 -7.75
C SER A 123 -7.09 -2.11 -7.94
N ILE A 124 -7.92 -1.28 -7.34
CA ILE A 124 -9.35 -1.31 -7.65
C ILE A 124 -9.54 -0.60 -9.00
N ASP A 125 -9.92 -1.37 -10.02
CA ASP A 125 -10.09 -0.90 -11.38
C ASP A 125 -11.49 -1.26 -11.94
N PRO A 126 -11.92 -0.64 -13.05
CA PRO A 126 -13.16 -0.97 -13.74
C PRO A 126 -13.40 -2.46 -14.01
N MET A 127 -12.34 -3.20 -14.33
CA MET A 127 -12.42 -4.65 -14.56
C MET A 127 -12.84 -5.39 -13.29
N LEU A 128 -12.23 -5.09 -12.15
CA LEU A 128 -12.59 -5.68 -10.86
C LEU A 128 -14.04 -5.35 -10.45
N ILE A 129 -14.49 -4.12 -10.70
CA ILE A 129 -15.86 -3.70 -10.41
C ILE A 129 -16.86 -4.48 -11.27
N ALA A 130 -16.60 -4.61 -12.57
CA ALA A 130 -17.43 -5.38 -13.49
C ALA A 130 -17.50 -6.87 -13.06
N ASP A 131 -16.35 -7.49 -12.78
CA ASP A 131 -16.27 -8.86 -12.27
C ASP A 131 -17.09 -9.08 -10.98
N SER A 132 -17.09 -8.10 -10.07
CA SER A 132 -17.87 -8.17 -8.83
C SER A 132 -19.38 -8.14 -9.10
N ARG A 133 -19.82 -7.31 -10.05
CA ARG A 133 -21.23 -7.23 -10.46
C ARG A 133 -21.69 -8.50 -11.15
N ASP A 134 -20.88 -9.04 -12.05
CA ASP A 134 -21.18 -10.28 -12.79
C ASP A 134 -21.35 -11.48 -11.84
N ARG A 135 -20.71 -11.45 -10.67
CA ARG A 135 -20.88 -12.44 -9.60
C ARG A 135 -22.09 -12.19 -8.68
N GLY A 136 -22.84 -11.11 -8.91
CA GLY A 136 -24.03 -10.75 -8.14
C GLY A 136 -23.76 -10.04 -6.81
N ASP A 137 -22.52 -9.60 -6.55
CA ASP A 137 -22.17 -8.92 -5.29
C ASP A 137 -22.31 -7.39 -5.43
N THR A 138 -23.55 -6.92 -5.36
CA THR A 138 -23.90 -5.52 -5.58
C THR A 138 -23.39 -4.59 -4.48
N VAL A 139 -23.37 -5.05 -3.23
CA VAL A 139 -22.87 -4.25 -2.09
C VAL A 139 -21.35 -4.10 -2.18
N ALA A 140 -20.62 -5.18 -2.48
CA ALA A 140 -19.18 -5.05 -2.72
C ALA A 140 -18.89 -4.16 -3.92
N ALA A 141 -19.66 -4.27 -5.02
CA ALA A 141 -19.48 -3.41 -6.19
C ALA A 141 -19.64 -1.91 -5.85
N VAL A 142 -20.64 -1.54 -5.04
CA VAL A 142 -20.84 -0.13 -4.60
C VAL A 142 -19.66 0.37 -3.76
N ASN A 143 -19.19 -0.43 -2.80
CA ASN A 143 -18.03 -0.07 -1.97
C ASN A 143 -16.73 0.03 -2.79
N LEU A 144 -16.57 -0.83 -3.80
CA LEU A 144 -15.44 -0.78 -4.72
C LEU A 144 -15.47 0.51 -5.55
N ILE A 145 -16.64 0.98 -6.01
CA ILE A 145 -16.74 2.23 -6.79
C ILE A 145 -16.24 3.43 -5.97
N GLN A 146 -16.70 3.58 -4.73
CA GLN A 146 -16.28 4.68 -3.86
C GLN A 146 -14.77 4.65 -3.61
N THR A 147 -14.23 3.45 -3.35
CA THR A 147 -12.80 3.28 -3.12
C THR A 147 -11.99 3.53 -4.40
N ALA A 148 -12.49 3.10 -5.56
CA ALA A 148 -11.88 3.32 -6.87
C ALA A 148 -11.81 4.80 -7.23
N GLN A 149 -12.87 5.57 -6.94
CA GLN A 149 -12.88 7.02 -7.13
C GLN A 149 -11.79 7.69 -6.30
N ARG A 150 -11.72 7.36 -5.00
CA ARG A 150 -10.69 7.92 -4.10
C ARG A 150 -9.28 7.54 -4.57
N GLN A 151 -9.09 6.28 -4.96
CA GLN A 151 -7.82 5.78 -5.50
C GLN A 151 -7.41 6.52 -6.77
N MET A 152 -8.32 6.68 -7.74
CA MET A 152 -8.04 7.38 -8.99
C MET A 152 -7.72 8.87 -8.74
N ALA A 153 -8.46 9.53 -7.83
CA ALA A 153 -8.16 10.90 -7.43
C ALA A 153 -6.79 11.01 -6.75
N PHE A 154 -6.41 10.03 -5.92
CA PHE A 154 -5.08 9.96 -5.29
C PHE A 154 -3.97 9.72 -6.31
N ALA A 155 -4.20 8.82 -7.26
CA ALA A 155 -3.23 8.53 -8.29
C ALA A 155 -2.99 9.73 -9.21
N ARG A 156 -4.06 10.41 -9.64
CA ARG A 156 -3.99 11.61 -10.49
C ARG A 156 -3.23 12.75 -9.81
N ARG A 157 -3.56 13.08 -8.56
CA ARG A 157 -2.94 14.22 -7.87
C ARG A 157 -1.47 14.00 -7.47
N ASN A 158 -1.01 12.74 -7.45
CA ASN A 158 0.36 12.36 -7.14
C ASN A 158 1.11 11.80 -8.35
N ASP A 159 0.59 11.99 -9.57
CA ASP A 159 1.20 11.54 -10.82
C ASP A 159 1.59 10.04 -10.84
N ILE A 160 0.80 9.19 -10.17
CA ILE A 160 1.03 7.75 -10.13
C ILE A 160 0.58 7.15 -11.46
N HIS A 161 1.51 6.61 -12.25
CA HIS A 161 1.20 6.06 -13.55
C HIS A 161 0.15 4.92 -13.47
N PRO A 162 -0.89 4.87 -14.33
CA PRO A 162 -1.91 3.80 -14.29
C PRO A 162 -1.30 2.40 -14.47
N GLY A 163 -0.20 2.30 -15.23
CA GLY A 163 0.60 1.08 -15.34
C GLY A 163 1.17 0.57 -14.02
N TRP A 164 1.56 1.44 -13.09
CA TRP A 164 2.04 1.03 -11.76
C TRP A 164 0.94 0.34 -10.96
N LEU A 165 -0.30 0.80 -11.10
CA LEU A 165 -1.47 0.26 -10.43
C LEU A 165 -2.07 -0.97 -11.13
N LEU A 166 -1.43 -1.45 -12.21
CA LEU A 166 -1.94 -2.44 -13.16
C LEU A 166 -3.39 -2.16 -13.59
N TYR A 167 -3.75 -0.87 -13.73
CA TYR A 167 -5.13 -0.43 -13.91
C TYR A 167 -5.71 -0.86 -15.27
N ARG A 168 -6.93 -1.41 -15.28
CA ARG A 168 -7.58 -1.99 -16.47
C ARG A 168 -8.97 -1.41 -16.70
N ARG A 169 -9.34 -1.26 -17.98
CA ARG A 169 -10.73 -0.99 -18.37
C ARG A 169 -11.62 -2.22 -18.15
N ALA A 170 -12.93 -2.00 -18.04
CA ALA A 170 -13.90 -3.07 -17.98
C ALA A 170 -13.78 -3.98 -19.21
N GLY A 171 -13.81 -5.31 -18.99
CA GLY A 171 -13.63 -6.31 -20.06
C GLY A 171 -12.21 -6.45 -20.60
N ALA A 172 -11.24 -5.66 -20.13
CA ALA A 172 -9.85 -5.78 -20.58
C ALA A 172 -9.18 -7.04 -20.00
N THR A 173 -8.44 -7.75 -20.86
CA THR A 173 -7.67 -8.95 -20.49
C THR A 173 -6.23 -8.64 -20.09
N ALA A 174 -5.76 -7.41 -20.32
CA ALA A 174 -4.42 -6.93 -20.02
C ALA A 174 -4.45 -5.48 -19.52
N THR A 175 -3.39 -5.08 -18.81
CA THR A 175 -3.14 -3.69 -18.41
C THR A 175 -2.61 -2.91 -19.61
N GLU A 176 -3.26 -1.79 -19.92
CA GLU A 176 -2.94 -0.98 -21.10
C GLU A 176 -1.81 0.03 -20.87
N GLY A 177 -1.62 0.46 -19.61
CA GLY A 177 -0.57 1.39 -19.20
C GLY A 177 0.84 0.79 -19.17
N LEU A 178 1.05 -0.36 -19.81
CA LEU A 178 2.28 -1.13 -19.78
C LEU A 178 2.64 -1.67 -21.16
N ASP A 179 3.92 -1.59 -21.50
CA ASP A 179 4.53 -2.28 -22.63
C ASP A 179 5.51 -3.36 -22.14
N GLY A 180 5.96 -4.22 -23.05
CA GLY A 180 6.96 -5.26 -22.77
C GLY A 180 6.35 -6.63 -22.48
N ALA A 181 7.15 -7.52 -21.89
CA ALA A 181 6.79 -8.91 -21.66
C ALA A 181 7.08 -9.33 -20.23
N TRP A 182 6.08 -9.93 -19.60
CA TRP A 182 6.20 -10.51 -18.26
C TRP A 182 7.05 -11.78 -18.29
N GLY A 183 7.92 -11.95 -17.29
CA GLY A 183 8.77 -13.13 -17.15
C GLY A 183 8.04 -14.27 -16.44
N GLY A 184 7.76 -15.36 -17.16
CA GLY A 184 7.11 -16.55 -16.60
C GLY A 184 5.66 -16.33 -16.16
N GLN A 185 4.96 -15.39 -16.80
CA GLN A 185 3.53 -15.21 -16.59
C GLN A 185 2.74 -16.38 -17.15
N THR A 186 1.72 -16.79 -16.39
CA THR A 186 0.72 -17.77 -16.80
C THR A 186 -0.67 -17.25 -16.44
N SER A 187 -1.74 -17.95 -16.85
CA SER A 187 -3.10 -17.63 -16.41
C SER A 187 -3.31 -17.77 -14.89
N ALA A 188 -2.43 -18.51 -14.21
CA ALA A 188 -2.44 -18.66 -12.76
C ALA A 188 -1.66 -17.53 -12.04
N SER A 189 -0.96 -16.66 -12.78
CA SER A 189 -0.23 -15.54 -12.18
C SER A 189 -1.19 -14.55 -11.54
N ARG A 190 -0.95 -14.25 -10.26
CA ARG A 190 -1.73 -13.32 -9.44
C ARG A 190 -0.90 -12.18 -8.89
N MET A 191 0.43 -12.23 -8.97
CA MET A 191 1.31 -11.17 -8.47
C MET A 191 2.55 -11.09 -9.36
N PHE A 192 3.10 -9.88 -9.48
CA PHE A 192 4.29 -9.59 -10.27
C PHE A 192 5.36 -8.96 -9.37
N ILE A 193 6.54 -9.57 -9.35
CA ILE A 193 7.73 -8.98 -8.74
C ILE A 193 8.18 -7.80 -9.60
N VAL A 194 8.31 -6.63 -8.99
CA VAL A 194 8.76 -5.41 -9.66
C VAL A 194 10.28 -5.40 -9.73
N GLU A 195 10.80 -5.61 -10.93
CA GLU A 195 12.21 -5.42 -11.26
C GLU A 195 12.53 -3.94 -11.47
N GLU A 196 13.81 -3.59 -11.34
CA GLU A 196 14.27 -2.19 -11.32
C GLU A 196 13.84 -1.43 -12.57
N ARG A 197 13.84 -2.10 -13.73
CA ARG A 197 13.41 -1.52 -15.01
C ARG A 197 11.97 -0.99 -14.95
N MET A 198 11.04 -1.79 -14.44
CA MET A 198 9.65 -1.40 -14.32
C MET A 198 9.52 -0.24 -13.33
N ALA A 199 10.12 -0.37 -12.15
CA ALA A 199 10.09 0.68 -11.13
C ALA A 199 10.57 2.03 -11.66
N ARG A 200 11.70 2.07 -12.38
CA ARG A 200 12.24 3.30 -12.98
C ARG A 200 11.32 3.91 -14.02
N SER A 201 10.70 3.09 -14.86
CA SER A 201 9.78 3.60 -15.89
C SER A 201 8.46 4.12 -15.31
N CYS A 202 7.97 3.50 -14.23
CA CYS A 202 6.66 3.80 -13.65
C CYS A 202 6.71 4.87 -12.56
N LEU A 203 7.88 5.07 -11.94
CA LEU A 203 8.10 6.01 -10.86
C LEU A 203 9.18 7.05 -11.26
N PRO A 204 8.95 7.85 -12.32
CA PRO A 204 9.98 8.73 -12.88
C PRO A 204 10.46 9.83 -11.90
N ASN A 205 9.63 10.14 -10.90
CA ASN A 205 9.93 11.16 -9.88
C ASN A 205 10.63 10.61 -8.63
N VAL A 206 10.94 9.32 -8.59
CA VAL A 206 11.53 8.64 -7.43
C VAL A 206 13.02 8.35 -7.70
N GLU A 207 13.90 8.76 -6.79
CA GLU A 207 15.30 8.34 -6.86
C GLU A 207 15.44 6.87 -6.43
N ILE A 208 15.51 5.97 -7.40
CA ILE A 208 15.64 4.53 -7.15
C ILE A 208 17.12 4.13 -7.03
N VAL A 209 17.50 3.68 -5.83
CA VAL A 209 18.81 3.04 -5.60
C VAL A 209 18.84 1.71 -6.36
N PRO A 210 19.89 1.41 -7.16
CA PRO A 210 19.97 0.16 -7.90
C PRO A 210 19.81 -1.07 -7.00
N TYR A 211 18.97 -2.01 -7.40
CA TYR A 211 18.68 -3.24 -6.67
C TYR A 211 18.53 -4.47 -7.56
N GLN A 212 18.63 -4.34 -8.89
CA GLN A 212 18.47 -5.45 -9.82
C GLN A 212 19.45 -6.61 -9.55
N ALA A 213 20.74 -6.30 -9.33
CA ALA A 213 21.75 -7.32 -9.07
C ALA A 213 21.48 -8.10 -7.78
N ASP A 214 21.01 -7.44 -6.72
CA ASP A 214 20.62 -8.10 -5.48
C ASP A 214 19.37 -8.96 -5.67
N LEU A 215 18.40 -8.48 -6.45
CA LEU A 215 17.18 -9.21 -6.77
C LEU A 215 17.51 -10.50 -7.54
N GLU A 216 18.39 -10.43 -8.54
CA GLU A 216 18.89 -11.58 -9.31
C GLU A 216 19.67 -12.58 -8.45
N ALA A 217 20.56 -12.07 -7.59
CA ALA A 217 21.37 -12.90 -6.71
C ALA A 217 20.59 -13.57 -5.57
N THR A 218 19.33 -13.16 -5.31
CA THR A 218 18.56 -13.63 -4.16
C THR A 218 17.15 -14.12 -4.51
N VAL A 219 16.25 -13.24 -4.94
CA VAL A 219 14.83 -13.53 -5.18
C VAL A 219 14.63 -14.30 -6.47
N LEU A 220 15.32 -13.90 -7.54
CA LEU A 220 15.16 -14.44 -8.89
C LEU A 220 16.15 -15.57 -9.23
N ARG A 221 16.86 -16.09 -8.22
CA ARG A 221 17.60 -17.34 -8.36
C ARG A 221 16.67 -18.44 -8.86
N ALA A 222 17.11 -19.24 -9.83
CA ALA A 222 16.28 -20.21 -10.53
C ALA A 222 15.41 -21.07 -9.61
N ASP A 223 16.01 -21.64 -8.55
CA ASP A 223 15.31 -22.52 -7.60
C ASP A 223 14.17 -21.79 -6.84
N ARG A 224 14.41 -20.53 -6.46
CA ARG A 224 13.44 -19.71 -5.73
C ARG A 224 12.38 -19.16 -6.68
N LEU A 225 12.77 -18.74 -7.87
CA LEU A 225 11.87 -18.24 -8.90
C LEU A 225 10.86 -19.32 -9.31
N GLU A 226 11.31 -20.56 -9.49
CA GLU A 226 10.42 -21.68 -9.82
C GLU A 226 9.38 -21.93 -8.71
N ARG A 227 9.79 -21.85 -7.43
CA ARG A 227 8.87 -21.94 -6.28
C ARG A 227 7.86 -20.79 -6.26
N LEU A 228 8.28 -19.59 -6.63
CA LEU A 228 7.41 -18.40 -6.70
C LEU A 228 6.41 -18.53 -7.86
N GLN A 229 6.86 -18.97 -9.03
CA GLN A 229 6.02 -19.22 -10.20
C GLN A 229 4.93 -20.28 -9.92
N ARG A 230 5.27 -21.37 -9.23
CA ARG A 230 4.28 -22.36 -8.75
C ARG A 230 3.21 -21.77 -7.82
N ARG A 231 3.50 -20.64 -7.17
CA ARG A 231 2.58 -19.91 -6.29
C ARG A 231 1.87 -18.76 -7.00
N GLY A 232 1.94 -18.70 -8.33
CA GLY A 232 1.31 -17.64 -9.13
C GLY A 232 2.06 -16.31 -9.09
N VAL A 233 3.35 -16.30 -8.77
CA VAL A 233 4.17 -15.08 -8.81
C VAL A 233 5.01 -15.06 -10.08
N ALA A 234 4.79 -14.06 -10.92
CA ALA A 234 5.56 -13.79 -12.13
C ALA A 234 6.52 -12.61 -11.92
N ARG A 235 7.34 -12.32 -12.93
CA ARG A 235 8.29 -11.21 -12.93
C ARG A 235 7.86 -10.11 -13.89
N SER A 236 8.18 -8.85 -13.58
CA SER A 236 8.03 -7.77 -14.54
C SER A 236 8.95 -7.89 -15.75
N ALA A 237 10.16 -8.48 -15.61
CA ALA A 237 11.10 -8.69 -16.71
C ALA A 237 11.34 -7.44 -17.58
N THR A 238 10.80 -7.40 -18.82
CA THR A 238 10.99 -6.25 -19.72
C THR A 238 9.90 -5.20 -19.61
N VAL A 239 8.90 -5.41 -18.74
CA VAL A 239 7.76 -4.51 -18.58
C VAL A 239 8.18 -3.12 -18.14
N VAL A 240 7.55 -2.13 -18.76
CA VAL A 240 7.70 -0.70 -18.48
C VAL A 240 6.35 0.01 -18.54
N CYS A 241 6.21 1.11 -17.82
CA CYS A 241 5.09 2.04 -18.02
C CYS A 241 5.25 2.78 -19.35
N ASN A 242 4.17 2.85 -20.13
CA ASN A 242 4.14 3.46 -21.46
C ASN A 242 3.55 4.88 -21.43
N GLY A 243 3.08 5.41 -22.57
CA GLY A 243 2.54 6.77 -22.65
C GLY A 243 1.08 6.94 -22.23
N VAL A 244 0.38 5.88 -21.84
CA VAL A 244 -1.05 5.92 -21.49
C VAL A 244 -1.23 6.57 -20.12
N GLY A 245 -1.95 7.68 -20.09
CA GLY A 245 -2.21 8.48 -18.90
C GLY A 245 -3.60 8.25 -18.30
N TRP A 246 -3.90 8.97 -17.22
CA TRP A 246 -5.21 8.90 -16.57
C TRP A 246 -6.37 9.49 -17.39
N ASP A 247 -6.07 10.32 -18.39
CA ASP A 247 -7.06 10.91 -19.29
C ASP A 247 -7.60 9.88 -20.31
N ASP A 248 -6.87 8.79 -20.52
CA ASP A 248 -7.29 7.67 -21.37
C ASP A 248 -8.28 6.72 -20.66
N PHE A 249 -8.47 6.88 -19.35
CA PHE A 249 -9.36 6.04 -18.55
C PHE A 249 -10.64 6.78 -18.18
N PRO A 250 -11.83 6.19 -18.44
CA PRO A 250 -13.07 6.77 -17.97
C PRO A 250 -13.14 6.73 -16.44
N PRO A 251 -13.90 7.65 -15.81
CA PRO A 251 -14.12 7.60 -14.38
C PRO A 251 -14.81 6.28 -13.98
N PRO A 252 -14.54 5.73 -12.78
CA PRO A 252 -15.10 4.44 -12.34
C PRO A 252 -16.64 4.34 -12.41
N GLU A 253 -17.33 5.48 -12.27
CA GLU A 253 -18.79 5.60 -12.34
C GLU A 253 -19.36 5.34 -13.74
N ALA A 254 -18.59 5.61 -14.78
CA ALA A 254 -19.03 5.45 -16.18
C ALA A 254 -19.08 3.99 -16.62
N VAL A 255 -18.58 3.07 -15.78
CA VAL A 255 -18.69 1.63 -15.97
C VAL A 255 -20.03 1.24 -15.36
N GLY A 256 -21.10 1.53 -16.10
CA GLY A 256 -22.49 1.13 -15.82
C GLY A 256 -22.75 -0.28 -16.31
#